data_AF-A0A3A4ZE77-F1
#
_entry.id   AF-A0A3A4ZE77-F1
#
_cell.length_a   1.000
_cell.length_b   1.000
_cell.length_c   1.000
_cell.angle_alpha   90.00
_cell.angle_beta   90.00
_cell.angle_gamma   90.00
#
_symmetry.space_group_name_H-M   'P 1'
#
loop_
_entity.id
_entity.type
_entity.pdbx_description
1 polymer ?
#
loop_
_entity_poly.entity_id
_entity_poly.type
_entity_poly.pdbx_seq_one_letter_code
_entity_poly.pdbx_strand_id
1 'polypeptide(L)'
;MKKYRDYLLLILIFFLVGIGVYSNIMQQNAVDQTKIPGKVEESRGFQRWTTNLRNKDVVLDADNFRLVEVNEVYNTKWMKVYSADDPEQKIIFEKTLAEHRELDKVIFSPSDREFIDFRNIDRGDYKSNEVRFYGQKEDKIIDSRVLDCSIKANCYIDRAYFLDNDVFVISEISRNIDKKDENPAICTPEEACTYTFKVHVVDLINNKRHIYESETFEVVLVQLIPEL
;
A
#
# COMPACT_ATOMS: atom_id res chain seq x y z
N MET A 1 -43.30 5.04 36.42
CA MET A 1 -42.98 5.98 35.32
C MET A 1 -41.49 6.04 34.97
N LYS A 2 -40.55 6.24 35.92
CA LYS A 2 -39.10 6.24 35.63
C LYS A 2 -38.61 4.97 34.88
N LYS A 3 -38.91 3.78 35.40
CA LYS A 3 -38.52 2.50 34.75
C LYS A 3 -38.98 2.38 33.29
N TYR A 4 -40.21 2.77 32.97
CA TYR A 4 -40.72 2.73 31.59
C TYR A 4 -39.99 3.72 30.68
N ARG A 5 -39.64 4.91 31.18
CA ARG A 5 -38.84 5.90 30.45
C ARG A 5 -37.42 5.38 30.19
N ASP A 6 -36.83 4.72 31.18
CA ASP A 6 -35.47 4.17 31.08
C ASP A 6 -35.44 2.99 30.08
N TYR A 7 -36.46 2.12 30.06
CA TYR A 7 -36.61 1.09 29.02
C TYR A 7 -36.78 1.68 27.62
N LEU A 8 -37.57 2.75 27.48
CA LEU A 8 -37.77 3.44 26.20
C LEU A 8 -36.47 4.05 25.67
N LEU A 9 -35.68 4.68 26.55
CA LEU A 9 -34.36 5.22 26.21
C LEU A 9 -33.38 4.12 25.81
N LEU A 10 -33.38 2.98 26.52
CA LEU A 10 -32.54 1.82 26.17
C LEU A 10 -32.89 1.26 24.79
N ILE A 11 -34.18 1.10 24.48
CA ILE A 11 -34.65 0.65 23.17
C ILE A 11 -34.23 1.65 22.08
N LEU A 12 -34.38 2.96 22.35
CA LEU A 12 -33.98 4.01 21.41
C LEU A 12 -32.47 3.98 21.12
N ILE A 13 -31.64 3.80 22.15
CA ILE A 13 -30.18 3.67 22.00
C ILE A 13 -29.85 2.44 21.15
N PHE A 14 -30.45 1.28 21.46
CA PHE A 14 -30.25 0.07 20.66
C PHE A 14 -30.65 0.25 19.20
N PHE A 15 -31.76 0.94 18.96
CA PHE A 15 -32.24 1.23 17.61
C PHE A 15 -31.30 2.17 16.85
N LEU A 16 -30.79 3.22 17.50
CA LEU A 16 -29.81 4.14 16.91
C LEU A 16 -28.47 3.45 16.61
N VAL A 17 -27.98 2.59 17.51
CA VAL A 17 -26.78 1.78 17.28
C VAL A 17 -27.02 0.82 16.12
N GLY A 18 -28.17 0.14 16.08
CA GLY A 18 -28.53 -0.77 15.00
C GLY A 18 -28.59 -0.09 13.64
N ILE A 19 -29.22 1.09 13.55
CA ILE A 19 -29.26 1.91 12.33
C ILE A 19 -27.85 2.35 11.93
N GLY A 20 -27.02 2.80 12.88
CA GLY A 20 -25.65 3.23 12.59
C GLY A 20 -24.80 2.11 12.01
N VAL A 21 -24.85 0.92 12.63
CA VAL A 21 -24.15 -0.28 12.14
C VAL A 21 -24.67 -0.68 10.76
N TYR A 22 -25.99 -0.72 10.56
CA TYR A 22 -26.59 -1.06 9.27
C TYR A 22 -26.19 -0.08 8.17
N SER A 23 -26.23 1.23 8.45
CA SER A 23 -25.82 2.27 7.51
C SER A 23 -24.35 2.11 7.11
N ASN A 24 -23.46 1.83 8.06
CA ASN A 24 -22.04 1.61 7.78
C ASN A 24 -21.81 0.36 6.92
N ILE A 25 -22.52 -0.74 7.19
CA ILE A 25 -22.44 -1.97 6.38
C ILE A 25 -22.92 -1.70 4.95
N MET A 26 -24.06 -1.00 4.80
CA MET A 26 -24.59 -0.68 3.48
C MET A 26 -23.66 0.24 2.70
N GLN A 27 -23.05 1.24 3.35
CA GLN A 27 -22.04 2.09 2.73
C GLN A 27 -20.80 1.31 2.30
N GLN A 28 -20.29 0.39 3.14
CA GLN A 28 -19.17 -0.47 2.76
C GLN A 28 -19.49 -1.38 1.57
N ASN A 29 -20.68 -1.96 1.52
CA ASN A 29 -21.11 -2.82 0.41
C ASN A 29 -21.38 -2.05 -0.88
N ALA A 30 -21.71 -0.76 -0.78
CA ALA A 30 -21.92 0.10 -1.95
C ALA A 30 -20.61 0.56 -2.60
N VAL A 31 -19.45 0.35 -1.95
CA VAL A 31 -18.15 0.66 -2.55
C VAL A 31 -17.85 -0.37 -3.63
N ASP A 32 -17.78 0.10 -4.88
CA ASP A 32 -17.29 -0.69 -5.99
C ASP A 32 -15.79 -0.98 -5.81
N GLN A 33 -15.47 -2.19 -5.36
CA GLN A 33 -14.09 -2.61 -5.14
C GLN A 33 -13.37 -2.97 -6.44
N THR A 34 -14.07 -3.04 -7.58
CA THR A 34 -13.46 -3.39 -8.87
C THR A 34 -12.61 -2.25 -9.44
N LYS A 35 -12.85 -1.02 -8.99
CA LYS A 35 -12.11 0.19 -9.36
C LYS A 35 -11.23 0.68 -8.21
N ILE A 36 -10.26 1.51 -8.55
CA ILE A 36 -9.46 2.22 -7.55
C ILE A 36 -10.39 3.01 -6.62
N PRO A 37 -10.20 2.96 -5.29
CA PRO A 37 -11.00 3.75 -4.36
C PRO A 37 -10.84 5.25 -4.61
N GLY A 38 -11.95 6.02 -4.54
CA GLY A 38 -11.91 7.48 -4.75
C GLY A 38 -10.91 8.21 -3.85
N LYS A 39 -10.71 7.75 -2.61
CA LYS A 39 -9.68 8.30 -1.70
C LYS A 39 -8.24 8.19 -2.24
N VAL A 40 -7.96 7.17 -3.06
CA VAL A 40 -6.67 7.00 -3.74
C VAL A 40 -6.61 7.94 -4.93
N GLU A 41 -7.65 7.96 -5.76
CA GLU A 41 -7.74 8.83 -6.93
C GLU A 41 -7.57 10.31 -6.55
N GLU A 42 -8.29 10.79 -5.53
CA GLU A 42 -8.24 12.19 -5.07
C GLU A 42 -6.94 12.52 -4.31
N SER A 43 -6.12 11.53 -3.98
CA SER A 43 -4.89 11.74 -3.22
C SER A 43 -3.86 12.53 -4.04
N ARG A 44 -3.15 13.45 -3.36
CA ARG A 44 -2.04 14.20 -3.99
C ARG A 44 -0.94 13.27 -4.52
N GLY A 45 -0.72 12.13 -3.87
CA GLY A 45 0.26 11.13 -4.27
C GLY A 45 -0.07 10.55 -5.65
N PHE A 46 -1.30 10.08 -5.83
CA PHE A 46 -1.78 9.54 -7.11
C PHE A 46 -1.79 10.59 -8.22
N GLN A 47 -2.37 11.77 -7.96
CA GLN A 47 -2.47 12.83 -8.96
C GLN A 47 -1.10 13.31 -9.45
N ARG A 48 -0.12 13.46 -8.56
CA ARG A 48 1.26 13.80 -8.96
C ARG A 48 1.91 12.69 -9.77
N TRP A 49 1.66 11.44 -9.41
CA TRP A 49 2.21 10.29 -10.11
C TRP A 49 1.69 10.18 -11.55
N THR A 50 0.37 10.19 -11.73
CA THR A 50 -0.25 10.14 -13.07
C THR A 50 0.13 11.35 -13.92
N THR A 51 0.22 12.55 -13.32
CA THR A 51 0.71 13.74 -14.02
C THR A 51 2.16 13.58 -14.50
N ASN A 52 3.04 13.00 -13.68
CA ASN A 52 4.42 12.76 -14.07
C ASN A 52 4.55 11.73 -15.20
N LEU A 53 3.73 10.68 -15.18
CA LEU A 53 3.65 9.72 -16.27
C LEU A 53 3.11 10.36 -17.55
N ARG A 54 2.10 11.24 -17.44
CA ARG A 54 1.55 11.98 -18.58
C ARG A 54 2.58 12.88 -19.25
N ASN A 55 3.49 13.49 -18.47
CA ASN A 55 4.60 14.28 -19.01
C ASN A 55 5.65 13.41 -19.75
N LYS A 56 5.58 12.09 -19.60
CA LYS A 56 6.41 11.09 -20.29
C LYS A 56 5.60 10.32 -21.34
N ASP A 57 4.54 10.94 -21.87
CA ASP A 57 3.63 10.39 -22.88
C ASP A 57 2.86 9.11 -22.46
N VAL A 58 2.80 8.82 -21.17
CA VAL A 58 1.97 7.73 -20.62
C VAL A 58 0.69 8.30 -20.03
N VAL A 59 -0.43 8.16 -20.75
CA VAL A 59 -1.75 8.58 -20.28
C VAL A 59 -2.35 7.50 -19.40
N LEU A 60 -2.34 7.73 -18.09
CA LEU A 60 -2.85 6.81 -17.09
C LEU A 60 -3.83 7.55 -16.16
N ASP A 61 -5.07 7.09 -16.14
CA ASP A 61 -6.16 7.63 -15.32
C ASP A 61 -6.73 6.54 -14.40
N ALA A 62 -7.48 6.93 -13.36
CA ALA A 62 -8.01 5.99 -12.36
C ALA A 62 -8.93 4.92 -12.97
N ASP A 63 -9.71 5.26 -14.00
CA ASP A 63 -10.60 4.34 -14.71
C ASP A 63 -9.85 3.26 -15.53
N ASN A 64 -8.54 3.44 -15.78
CA ASN A 64 -7.73 2.41 -16.46
C ASN A 64 -7.40 1.22 -15.57
N PHE A 65 -7.64 1.33 -14.26
CA PHE A 65 -7.25 0.31 -13.30
C PHE A 65 -8.41 -0.60 -12.90
N ARG A 66 -8.10 -1.89 -12.79
CA ARG A 66 -9.05 -2.92 -12.33
C ARG A 66 -8.46 -3.75 -11.22
N LEU A 67 -9.28 -4.13 -10.26
CA LEU A 67 -8.88 -5.06 -9.21
C LEU A 67 -8.54 -6.42 -9.82
N VAL A 68 -7.32 -6.89 -9.60
CA VAL A 68 -6.85 -8.20 -10.08
C VAL A 68 -6.67 -9.22 -8.96
N GLU A 69 -6.31 -8.77 -7.76
CA GLU A 69 -5.94 -9.66 -6.66
C GLU A 69 -6.17 -8.98 -5.30
N VAL A 70 -6.56 -9.77 -4.30
CA VAL A 70 -6.65 -9.33 -2.90
C VAL A 70 -5.88 -10.32 -2.04
N ASN A 71 -4.82 -9.83 -1.39
CA ASN A 71 -3.91 -10.64 -0.58
C ASN A 71 -3.90 -10.19 0.87
N GLU A 72 -3.47 -11.08 1.76
CA GLU A 72 -3.17 -10.71 3.14
C GLU A 72 -1.80 -9.99 3.21
N VAL A 73 -1.72 -8.96 4.05
CA VAL A 73 -0.50 -8.16 4.24
C VAL A 73 0.43 -8.86 5.22
N TYR A 74 -0.13 -9.23 6.37
CA TYR A 74 0.57 -9.91 7.45
C TYR A 74 0.52 -11.41 7.21
N ASN A 75 1.63 -11.95 6.72
CA ASN A 75 1.90 -13.38 6.71
C ASN A 75 2.95 -13.69 7.77
N THR A 76 2.74 -14.74 8.57
CA THR A 76 3.66 -15.17 9.63
C THR A 76 5.07 -15.49 9.13
N LYS A 77 5.25 -15.75 7.83
CA LYS A 77 6.57 -15.97 7.22
C LYS A 77 7.41 -14.69 7.08
N TRP A 78 6.77 -13.53 6.96
CA TRP A 78 7.42 -12.29 6.52
C TRP A 78 7.17 -11.11 7.45
N MET A 79 6.76 -11.39 8.69
CA MET A 79 6.47 -10.39 9.72
C MET A 79 7.19 -10.77 11.01
N LYS A 80 7.98 -9.83 11.53
CA LYS A 80 8.56 -9.89 12.87
C LYS A 80 7.75 -8.94 13.76
N VAL A 81 7.35 -9.41 14.92
CA VAL A 81 6.58 -8.64 15.90
C VAL A 81 7.34 -8.62 17.22
N TYR A 82 7.56 -7.43 17.74
CA TYR A 82 8.24 -7.19 19.01
C TYR A 82 7.31 -6.46 19.97
N SER A 83 7.52 -6.66 21.26
CA SER A 83 6.80 -5.89 22.29
C SER A 83 7.39 -4.49 22.38
N ALA A 84 6.54 -3.46 22.39
CA ALA A 84 6.94 -2.08 22.64
C ALA A 84 7.27 -1.81 24.12
N ASP A 85 6.86 -2.71 25.01
CA ASP A 85 7.18 -2.65 26.44
C ASP A 85 8.60 -3.18 26.75
N ASP A 86 9.24 -3.86 25.79
CA ASP A 86 10.63 -4.27 25.90
C ASP A 86 11.55 -3.04 25.69
N PRO A 87 12.32 -2.62 26.72
CA PRO A 87 13.19 -1.46 26.62
C PRO A 87 14.23 -1.58 25.50
N GLU A 88 14.74 -2.77 25.22
CA GLU A 88 15.74 -2.99 24.18
C GLU A 88 15.13 -2.76 22.79
N GLN A 89 13.94 -3.33 22.55
CA GLN A 89 13.23 -3.18 21.28
C GLN A 89 12.78 -1.74 21.06
N LYS A 90 12.39 -1.04 22.12
CA LYS A 90 12.04 0.38 22.05
C LYS A 90 13.23 1.25 21.63
N ILE A 91 14.43 0.99 22.16
CA ILE A 91 15.65 1.70 21.75
C ILE A 91 15.96 1.43 20.27
N ILE A 92 15.86 0.17 19.83
CA ILE A 92 16.06 -0.21 18.42
C ILE A 92 15.05 0.52 17.53
N PHE A 93 13.79 0.59 17.96
CA PHE A 93 12.72 1.26 17.23
C PHE A 93 12.99 2.76 17.04
N GLU A 94 13.26 3.49 18.13
CA GLU A 94 13.53 4.93 18.07
C GLU A 94 14.77 5.24 17.20
N LYS A 95 15.82 4.42 17.33
CA LYS A 95 17.02 4.53 16.49
C LYS A 95 16.69 4.28 15.01
N THR A 96 15.93 3.24 14.71
CA THR A 96 15.56 2.88 13.33
C THR A 96 14.73 4.00 12.69
N LEU A 97 13.76 4.58 13.41
CA LEU A 97 12.99 5.73 12.90
C LEU A 97 13.90 6.93 12.60
N ALA A 98 14.86 7.23 13.48
CA ALA A 98 15.77 8.35 13.29
C ALA A 98 16.68 8.16 12.07
N GLU A 99 17.26 6.97 11.90
CA GLU A 99 18.14 6.63 10.77
C GLU A 99 17.44 6.69 9.42
N HIS A 100 16.11 6.50 9.39
CA HIS A 100 15.32 6.42 8.16
C HIS A 100 14.63 7.73 7.77
N ARG A 101 14.62 8.74 8.65
CA ARG A 101 13.82 9.98 8.49
C ARG A 101 14.22 10.84 7.29
N GLU A 102 15.50 10.86 6.93
CA GLU A 102 16.04 11.69 5.85
C GLU A 102 16.46 10.88 4.62
N LEU A 103 16.10 9.60 4.58
CA LEU A 103 16.43 8.75 3.45
C LEU A 103 15.43 8.97 2.32
N ASP A 104 15.95 9.12 1.11
CA ASP A 104 15.10 9.14 -0.08
C ASP A 104 14.33 7.82 -0.21
N LYS A 105 13.11 7.88 -0.78
CA LYS A 105 12.16 6.76 -0.88
C LYS A 105 11.86 6.05 0.45
N VAL A 106 11.91 6.80 1.54
CA VAL A 106 11.29 6.43 2.80
C VAL A 106 10.22 7.46 3.13
N ILE A 107 9.01 6.99 3.41
CA ILE A 107 7.87 7.87 3.72
C ILE A 107 7.31 7.48 5.07
N PHE A 108 7.15 8.47 5.95
CA PHE A 108 6.59 8.30 7.28
C PHE A 108 5.06 8.45 7.26
N SER A 109 4.40 7.74 8.16
CA SER A 109 2.97 7.90 8.41
C SER A 109 2.68 9.27 9.03
N PRO A 110 1.44 9.78 8.93
CA PRO A 110 1.07 11.06 9.55
C PRO A 110 1.36 11.15 11.06
N SER A 111 1.43 10.00 11.75
CA SER A 111 1.79 9.92 13.17
C SER A 111 3.29 9.97 13.44
N ASP A 112 4.15 9.89 12.41
CA ASP A 112 5.61 9.75 12.51
C ASP A 112 6.10 8.50 13.27
N ARG A 113 5.22 7.54 13.55
CA ARG A 113 5.56 6.31 14.31
C ARG A 113 5.81 5.10 13.43
N GLU A 114 5.63 5.25 12.12
CA GLU A 114 5.72 4.18 11.15
C GLU A 114 6.26 4.74 9.84
N PHE A 115 6.93 3.90 9.04
CA PHE A 115 7.39 4.27 7.71
C PHE A 115 7.28 3.11 6.72
N ILE A 116 7.30 3.49 5.45
CA ILE A 116 7.43 2.60 4.30
C ILE A 116 8.78 2.89 3.65
N ASP A 117 9.64 1.88 3.59
CA ASP A 117 10.91 1.94 2.86
C ASP A 117 10.79 1.14 1.56
N PHE A 118 10.86 1.86 0.45
CA PHE A 118 10.70 1.33 -0.90
C PHE A 118 11.89 1.71 -1.80
N ARG A 119 13.05 2.00 -1.19
CA ARG A 119 14.31 2.22 -1.93
C ARG A 119 14.63 1.03 -2.85
N ASN A 120 15.05 1.31 -4.07
CA ASN A 120 15.39 0.26 -5.03
C ASN A 120 16.86 -0.20 -4.88
N ILE A 121 17.30 -0.43 -3.65
CA ILE A 121 18.66 -0.89 -3.29
C ILE A 121 18.59 -2.06 -2.32
N ASP A 122 19.66 -2.84 -2.24
CA ASP A 122 19.80 -3.88 -1.22
C ASP A 122 20.03 -3.22 0.17
N ARG A 123 19.31 -3.72 1.17
CA ARG A 123 19.30 -3.21 2.55
C ARG A 123 19.51 -4.34 3.58
N GLY A 124 20.23 -5.39 3.21
CA GLY A 124 20.51 -6.54 4.08
C GLY A 124 19.36 -7.54 4.06
N ASP A 125 18.43 -7.45 5.01
CA ASP A 125 17.27 -8.36 5.09
C ASP A 125 16.23 -8.10 3.98
N TYR A 126 16.35 -6.97 3.27
CA TYR A 126 15.41 -6.51 2.25
C TYR A 126 16.12 -6.24 0.92
N LYS A 127 15.59 -6.82 -0.16
CA LYS A 127 16.10 -6.62 -1.53
C LYS A 127 15.54 -5.35 -2.18
N SER A 128 16.12 -4.95 -3.31
CA SER A 128 15.71 -3.76 -4.08
C SER A 128 14.30 -3.82 -4.67
N ASN A 129 13.73 -5.02 -4.81
CA ASN A 129 12.38 -5.29 -5.32
C ASN A 129 11.34 -5.48 -4.19
N GLU A 130 11.73 -5.25 -2.94
CA GLU A 130 10.90 -5.47 -1.76
C GLU A 130 10.57 -4.14 -1.06
N VAL A 131 9.38 -4.06 -0.49
CA VAL A 131 8.94 -2.92 0.32
C VAL A 131 8.80 -3.35 1.78
N ARG A 132 9.46 -2.59 2.64
CA ARG A 132 9.42 -2.76 4.10
C ARG A 132 8.41 -1.81 4.70
N PHE A 133 7.53 -2.34 5.54
CA PHE A 133 6.77 -1.58 6.52
C PHE A 133 7.43 -1.76 7.87
N TYR A 134 7.70 -0.66 8.57
CA TYR A 134 8.25 -0.68 9.92
C TYR A 134 7.53 0.35 10.77
N GLY A 135 6.98 -0.05 11.91
CA GLY A 135 6.18 0.86 12.70
C GLY A 135 5.71 0.31 14.03
N GLN A 136 5.26 1.19 14.91
CA GLN A 136 4.64 0.79 16.17
C GLN A 136 3.11 0.98 16.10
N LYS A 137 2.40 -0.13 16.31
CA LYS A 137 0.95 -0.18 16.46
C LYS A 137 0.59 -0.68 17.85
N GLU A 138 -0.06 0.19 18.62
CA GLU A 138 -0.40 -0.07 20.03
C GLU A 138 0.85 -0.50 20.86
N ASP A 139 0.83 -1.71 21.40
CA ASP A 139 1.87 -2.33 22.22
C ASP A 139 2.89 -3.12 21.40
N LYS A 140 2.83 -3.08 20.07
CA LYS A 140 3.65 -3.89 19.18
C LYS A 140 4.45 -3.06 18.20
N ILE A 141 5.70 -3.45 18.00
CA ILE A 141 6.54 -2.99 16.90
C ILE A 141 6.48 -4.06 15.80
N ILE A 142 6.13 -3.65 14.59
CA ILE A 142 5.95 -4.51 13.43
C ILE A 142 7.06 -4.19 12.43
N ASP A 143 7.75 -5.24 11.98
CA ASP A 143 8.70 -5.19 10.88
C ASP A 143 8.28 -6.23 9.83
N SER A 144 7.83 -5.78 8.66
CA SER A 144 7.23 -6.67 7.68
C SER A 144 7.57 -6.32 6.24
N ARG A 145 7.74 -7.35 5.41
CA ARG A 145 7.77 -7.25 3.96
C ARG A 145 6.34 -7.22 3.42
N VAL A 146 5.86 -6.04 3.05
CA VAL A 146 4.47 -5.81 2.59
C VAL A 146 4.30 -6.01 1.09
N LEU A 147 5.40 -5.96 0.34
CA LEU A 147 5.42 -6.20 -1.11
C LEU A 147 6.75 -6.85 -1.48
N ASP A 148 6.68 -7.90 -2.29
CA ASP A 148 7.80 -8.56 -2.94
C ASP A 148 7.49 -8.65 -4.42
N CYS A 149 8.20 -7.86 -5.22
CA CYS A 149 7.91 -7.74 -6.63
C CYS A 149 8.79 -8.66 -7.47
N SER A 150 8.27 -9.19 -8.57
CA SER A 150 9.04 -10.12 -9.41
C SER A 150 10.24 -9.45 -10.08
N ILE A 151 11.46 -9.89 -9.75
CA ILE A 151 12.70 -9.47 -10.42
C ILE A 151 12.67 -9.86 -11.91
N LYS A 152 12.06 -11.00 -12.25
CA LYS A 152 11.90 -11.44 -13.65
C LYS A 152 11.09 -10.46 -14.49
N ALA A 153 10.22 -9.67 -13.84
CA ALA A 153 9.38 -8.68 -14.49
C ALA A 153 10.01 -7.29 -14.56
N ASN A 154 11.33 -7.14 -14.33
CA ASN A 154 12.01 -5.83 -14.20
C ASN A 154 11.23 -4.85 -13.33
N CYS A 155 10.79 -5.34 -12.19
CA CYS A 155 9.90 -4.55 -11.37
C CYS A 155 10.59 -3.33 -10.76
N TYR A 156 9.90 -2.19 -10.81
CA TYR A 156 10.32 -0.95 -10.19
C TYR A 156 9.23 -0.42 -9.26
N ILE A 157 9.59 -0.20 -8.00
CA ILE A 157 8.72 0.50 -7.04
C ILE A 157 8.94 1.99 -7.17
N ASP A 158 7.94 2.69 -7.71
CA ASP A 158 8.08 4.11 -8.02
C ASP A 158 7.81 4.97 -6.78
N ARG A 159 6.66 4.79 -6.14
CA ARG A 159 6.18 5.66 -5.07
C ARG A 159 5.46 4.89 -3.98
N ALA A 160 5.53 5.41 -2.76
CA ALA A 160 4.61 5.05 -1.69
C ALA A 160 4.12 6.30 -0.95
N TYR A 161 2.92 6.25 -0.39
CA TYR A 161 2.39 7.31 0.46
C TYR A 161 1.25 6.80 1.33
N PHE A 162 1.09 7.43 2.50
CA PHE A 162 -0.01 7.15 3.41
C PHE A 162 -1.25 7.96 3.03
N LEU A 163 -2.42 7.32 3.09
CA LEU A 163 -3.72 7.99 3.05
C LEU A 163 -4.18 8.37 4.46
N ASP A 164 -3.88 7.50 5.41
CA ASP A 164 -4.03 7.67 6.85
C ASP A 164 -2.95 6.83 7.55
N ASN A 165 -2.97 6.64 8.87
CA ASN A 165 -1.92 5.86 9.56
C ASN A 165 -1.97 4.36 9.21
N ASP A 166 -3.13 3.83 8.86
CA ASP A 166 -3.36 2.40 8.69
C ASP A 166 -3.52 1.97 7.23
N VAL A 167 -3.70 2.94 6.33
CA VAL A 167 -3.89 2.72 4.90
C VAL A 167 -2.86 3.50 4.12
N PHE A 168 -2.15 2.79 3.26
CA PHE A 168 -1.17 3.38 2.36
C PHE A 168 -1.25 2.77 0.97
N VAL A 169 -0.61 3.47 0.04
CA VAL A 169 -0.59 3.13 -1.38
C VAL A 169 0.84 2.96 -1.83
N ILE A 170 1.10 1.91 -2.61
CA ILE A 170 2.38 1.70 -3.30
C ILE A 170 2.10 1.59 -4.80
N SER A 171 2.86 2.36 -5.59
CA SER A 171 2.85 2.30 -7.04
C SER A 171 4.02 1.44 -7.54
N GLU A 172 3.70 0.49 -8.40
CA GLU A 172 4.63 -0.46 -9.00
C GLU A 172 4.53 -0.39 -10.52
N ILE A 173 5.67 -0.50 -11.19
CA ILE A 173 5.77 -0.72 -12.64
C ILE A 173 6.40 -2.10 -12.84
N SER A 174 5.73 -2.99 -13.56
CA SER A 174 6.30 -4.31 -13.87
C SER A 174 5.93 -4.77 -15.26
N ARG A 175 6.77 -5.61 -15.86
CA ARG A 175 6.52 -6.17 -17.19
C ARG A 175 5.26 -7.02 -17.16
N ASN A 176 4.51 -6.96 -18.25
CA ASN A 176 3.36 -7.83 -18.47
C ASN A 176 3.83 -9.24 -18.86
N ILE A 177 4.30 -10.00 -17.87
CA ILE A 177 4.69 -11.40 -18.01
C ILE A 177 3.77 -12.28 -17.17
N ASP A 178 3.46 -13.47 -17.67
CA ASP A 178 2.74 -14.45 -16.86
C ASP A 178 3.63 -14.88 -15.69
N LYS A 179 3.10 -14.82 -14.46
CA LYS A 179 3.79 -15.28 -13.25
C LYS A 179 4.17 -16.76 -13.33
N LYS A 180 3.49 -17.56 -14.16
CA LYS A 180 3.74 -18.99 -14.38
C LYS A 180 4.77 -19.28 -15.47
N ASP A 181 5.19 -18.27 -16.23
CA ASP A 181 6.21 -18.46 -17.25
C ASP A 181 7.58 -18.63 -16.59
N GLU A 182 8.19 -19.79 -16.82
CA GLU A 182 9.51 -20.11 -16.27
C GLU A 182 10.62 -19.35 -17.01
N ASN A 183 10.44 -19.10 -18.31
CA ASN A 183 11.42 -18.51 -19.22
C ASN A 183 10.82 -17.32 -20.00
N PRO A 184 10.41 -16.23 -19.31
CA PRO A 184 9.91 -15.05 -19.99
C PRO A 184 10.99 -14.47 -20.91
N ALA A 185 10.56 -13.92 -22.05
CA ALA A 185 11.47 -13.23 -22.97
C ALA A 185 12.30 -12.19 -22.22
N ILE A 186 13.62 -12.21 -22.40
CA ILE A 186 14.51 -11.22 -21.78
C ILE A 186 14.19 -9.87 -22.38
N CYS A 187 14.02 -8.88 -21.51
CA CYS A 187 13.94 -7.48 -21.88
C CYS A 187 14.79 -6.74 -20.86
N THR A 188 15.67 -5.86 -21.29
CA THR A 188 16.41 -5.01 -20.36
C THR A 188 15.59 -3.75 -20.01
N PRO A 189 15.85 -3.07 -18.88
CA PRO A 189 15.17 -1.82 -18.54
C PRO A 189 15.32 -0.70 -19.58
N GLU A 190 16.34 -0.77 -20.43
CA GLU A 190 16.65 0.17 -21.51
C GLU A 190 15.91 -0.13 -22.82
N GLU A 191 15.28 -1.30 -22.93
CA GLU A 191 14.53 -1.73 -24.11
C GLU A 191 13.03 -1.39 -23.97
N ALA A 192 12.39 -1.15 -25.11
CA ALA A 192 10.95 -0.94 -25.16
C ALA A 192 10.24 -2.28 -24.97
N CYS A 193 9.41 -2.39 -23.93
CA CYS A 193 8.68 -3.60 -23.60
C CYS A 193 7.27 -3.28 -23.10
N THR A 194 6.46 -4.33 -23.02
CA THR A 194 5.12 -4.22 -22.47
C THR A 194 5.16 -4.25 -20.94
N TYR A 195 4.72 -3.16 -20.33
CA TYR A 195 4.60 -2.99 -18.88
C TYR A 195 3.13 -2.77 -18.47
N THR A 196 2.83 -3.09 -17.23
CA THR A 196 1.61 -2.67 -16.54
C THR A 196 1.98 -1.83 -15.32
N PHE A 197 1.09 -0.91 -14.99
CA PHE A 197 1.15 -0.12 -13.77
C PHE A 197 0.25 -0.77 -12.74
N LYS A 198 0.75 -0.89 -11.51
CA LYS A 198 0.01 -1.47 -10.40
C LYS A 198 -0.08 -0.49 -9.24
N VAL A 199 -1.26 -0.44 -8.64
CA VAL A 199 -1.54 0.32 -7.43
C VAL A 199 -1.93 -0.67 -6.35
N HIS A 200 -1.09 -0.76 -5.32
CA HIS A 200 -1.33 -1.59 -4.16
C HIS A 200 -1.92 -0.74 -3.05
N VAL A 201 -3.18 -0.96 -2.73
CA VAL A 201 -3.84 -0.31 -1.59
C VAL A 201 -3.75 -1.27 -0.40
N VAL A 202 -2.88 -0.94 0.54
CA VAL A 202 -2.60 -1.73 1.73
C VAL A 202 -3.41 -1.17 2.89
N ASP A 203 -4.25 -2.03 3.47
CA ASP A 203 -5.08 -1.75 4.64
C ASP A 203 -4.64 -2.66 5.79
N LEU A 204 -3.96 -2.06 6.76
CA LEU A 204 -3.40 -2.74 7.92
C LEU A 204 -4.46 -3.12 8.97
N ILE A 205 -5.63 -2.45 8.98
CA ILE A 205 -6.72 -2.77 9.91
C ILE A 205 -7.40 -4.05 9.45
N ASN A 206 -7.70 -4.15 8.16
CA ASN A 206 -8.40 -5.28 7.59
C ASN A 206 -7.45 -6.42 7.15
N ASN A 207 -6.13 -6.23 7.31
CA ASN A 207 -5.09 -7.14 6.83
C ASN A 207 -5.26 -7.47 5.33
N LYS A 208 -5.53 -6.47 4.50
CA LYS A 208 -5.80 -6.65 3.07
C LYS A 208 -4.93 -5.75 2.22
N ARG A 209 -4.38 -6.32 1.15
CA ARG A 209 -3.73 -5.61 0.05
C ARG A 209 -4.57 -5.83 -1.21
N HIS A 210 -5.18 -4.76 -1.69
CA HIS A 210 -5.88 -4.75 -2.96
C HIS A 210 -4.90 -4.35 -4.06
N ILE A 211 -4.78 -5.17 -5.10
CA ILE A 211 -3.89 -4.93 -6.22
C ILE A 211 -4.74 -4.53 -7.41
N TYR A 212 -4.57 -3.30 -7.85
CA TYR A 212 -5.20 -2.76 -9.04
C TYR A 212 -4.18 -2.69 -10.17
N GLU A 213 -4.53 -3.17 -11.35
CA GLU A 213 -3.63 -3.22 -12.50
C GLU A 213 -4.23 -2.45 -13.67
N SER A 214 -3.38 -1.69 -14.36
CA SER A 214 -3.75 -0.93 -15.55
C SER A 214 -3.81 -1.80 -16.80
N GLU A 215 -4.25 -1.21 -17.91
CA GLU A 215 -3.95 -1.75 -19.23
C GLU A 215 -2.43 -1.78 -19.50
N THR A 216 -2.03 -2.46 -20.57
CA THR A 216 -0.63 -2.62 -20.95
C THR A 216 -0.11 -1.44 -21.76
N PHE A 217 1.13 -1.03 -21.50
CA PHE A 217 1.80 0.07 -22.20
C PHE A 217 3.14 -0.40 -22.77
N GLU A 218 3.49 0.07 -23.95
CA GLU A 218 4.83 -0.14 -24.52
C GLU A 218 5.73 1.03 -24.15
N VAL A 219 6.71 0.78 -23.28
CA VAL A 219 7.54 1.82 -22.66
C VAL A 219 8.95 1.32 -22.41
N VAL A 220 9.91 2.23 -22.32
CA VAL A 220 11.27 1.98 -21.82
C VAL A 220 11.29 2.31 -20.33
N LEU A 221 11.56 1.32 -19.47
CA LEU A 221 11.44 1.50 -18.01
C LEU A 221 12.34 2.61 -17.48
N VAL A 222 13.58 2.69 -17.97
CA VAL A 222 14.54 3.73 -17.54
C VAL A 222 14.04 5.14 -17.80
N GLN A 223 13.23 5.35 -18.84
CA GLN A 223 12.64 6.67 -19.12
C GLN A 223 11.54 7.02 -18.10
N LEU A 224 10.89 6.03 -17.49
CA LEU A 224 9.83 6.23 -16.50
C LEU A 224 10.38 6.47 -15.09
N ILE A 225 11.56 5.95 -14.78
CA ILE A 225 12.27 6.19 -13.53
C ILE A 225 12.57 7.71 -13.41
N PRO A 226 12.25 8.37 -12.29
CA PRO A 226 12.66 9.75 -12.04
C PRO A 226 14.19 9.84 -11.97
N GLU A 227 14.79 10.86 -12.59
CA GLU A 227 16.19 11.20 -12.35
C GLU A 227 16.33 11.63 -10.87
N LEU A 228 17.24 10.95 -10.14
CA LEU A 228 17.55 11.22 -8.73
C LEU A 228 18.48 12.43 -8.59
#